data_AF-A0A6I7Q3B3-F1
#
_entry.id   AF-A0A6I7Q3B3-F1
#
_cell.length_a   1.000
_cell.length_b   1.000
_cell.length_c   1.000
_cell.angle_alpha   90.00
_cell.angle_beta   90.00
_cell.angle_gamma   90.00
#
_symmetry.space_group_name_H-M   'P 1'
#
loop_
_entity.id
_entity.type
_entity.pdbx_description
1 polymer ?
#
loop_
_entity_poly.entity_id
_entity_poly.type
_entity_poly.pdbx_seq_one_letter_code
_entity_poly.pdbx_strand_id
1 'polypeptide(L)' 'MTDQDLATLEKRVRKAKRIASERASELHDLVEERLPGAYEELPAIAQAAYDACRAWAEADAQWRAARGAPA' A
#
# COMPACT_ATOMS: atom_id res chain seq x y z
N MET A 1 -9.22 4.53 -22.85
CA MET A 1 -9.69 4.36 -21.46
C MET A 1 -11.06 5.01 -21.37
N THR A 2 -12.08 4.32 -20.86
CA THR A 2 -13.37 4.97 -20.60
C THR A 2 -13.37 5.66 -19.23
N ASP A 3 -14.29 6.59 -18.99
CA ASP A 3 -14.45 7.23 -17.67
C ASP A 3 -14.79 6.20 -16.58
N GLN A 4 -15.47 5.11 -16.93
CA GLN A 4 -15.76 4.00 -16.01
C GLN A 4 -14.49 3.23 -15.62
N ASP A 5 -13.55 3.04 -16.55
CA ASP A 5 -12.26 2.41 -16.28
C ASP A 5 -11.40 3.29 -15.37
N LEU A 6 -11.40 4.61 -15.59
CA LEU A 6 -10.65 5.57 -14.78
C LEU A 6 -11.18 5.63 -13.34
N ALA A 7 -12.50 5.67 -13.16
CA ALA A 7 -13.14 5.61 -11.84
C ALA A 7 -12.85 4.28 -11.11
N THR A 8 -12.75 3.18 -11.86
CA THR A 8 -12.39 1.86 -11.31
C THR A 8 -10.94 1.84 -10.82
N LEU A 9 -10.01 2.38 -11.62
CA LEU A 9 -8.61 2.53 -11.23
C LEU A 9 -8.46 3.42 -10.00
N GLU A 10 -9.17 4.54 -9.92
CA GLU A 10 -9.14 5.42 -8.75
C GLU A 10 -9.58 4.69 -7.47
N LYS A 11 -10.66 3.91 -7.54
CA LYS A 11 -11.13 3.09 -6.41
C LYS A 11 -10.07 2.09 -5.97
N ARG A 12 -9.34 1.48 -6.91
CA ARG A 12 -8.22 0.56 -6.60
C ARG A 12 -7.10 1.28 -5.88
N VAL A 13 -6.71 2.48 -6.33
CA VAL A 13 -5.70 3.31 -5.64
C VAL A 13 -6.12 3.60 -4.20
N ARG A 14 -7.35 4.07 -3.99
CA ARG A 14 -7.86 4.39 -2.64
C ARG A 14 -7.87 3.17 -1.73
N LYS A 15 -8.32 2.02 -2.24
CA LYS A 15 -8.30 0.75 -1.48
C LYS A 15 -6.89 0.32 -1.14
N ALA A 16 -5.97 0.34 -2.11
CA ALA A 16 -4.58 -0.05 -1.89
C ALA A 16 -3.88 0.88 -0.90
N LYS A 17 -4.14 2.20 -0.97
CA LYS A 17 -3.61 3.18 -0.02
C LYS A 17 -4.06 2.89 1.41
N ARG A 18 -5.34 2.57 1.60
CA ARG A 18 -5.87 2.21 2.92
C ARG A 18 -5.14 0.99 3.49
N ILE A 19 -4.98 -0.06 2.69
CA ILE A 19 -4.29 -1.30 3.12
C ILE A 19 -2.81 -1.00 3.44
N ALA A 20 -2.13 -0.21 2.62
CA ALA A 20 -0.75 0.21 2.86
C ALA A 20 -0.62 0.98 4.19
N SER A 21 -1.55 1.90 4.48
CA SER A 21 -1.56 2.62 5.76
C SER A 21 -1.83 1.70 6.96
N GLU A 22 -2.76 0.76 6.84
CA GLU A 22 -3.04 -0.22 7.90
C GLU A 22 -1.81 -1.09 8.20
N ARG A 23 -1.08 -1.55 7.18
CA ARG A 23 0.17 -2.32 7.36
C ARG A 23 1.34 -1.48 7.87
N ALA A 24 1.40 -0.20 7.50
CA ALA A 24 2.40 0.71 8.06
C ALA A 24 2.18 0.93 9.57
N SER A 25 0.92 1.05 10.01
CA SER A 25 0.59 1.11 11.44
C SER A 25 0.96 -0.18 12.18
N GLU A 26 0.67 -1.35 11.60
CA GLU A 26 1.08 -2.63 12.20
C GLU A 26 2.61 -2.76 12.36
N LEU A 27 3.37 -2.32 11.36
CA LEU A 27 4.84 -2.28 11.43
C LEU A 27 5.35 -1.29 12.48
N HIS A 28 4.70 -0.13 12.61
CA HIS A 28 5.00 0.86 13.64
C HIS A 28 4.82 0.27 15.03
N ASP A 29 3.67 -0.37 15.29
CA ASP A 29 3.35 -0.94 16.60
C ASP A 29 4.33 -2.07 16.97
N LEU A 30 4.77 -2.87 15.99
CA LEU A 30 5.83 -3.85 16.21
C LEU A 30 7.11 -3.20 16.72
N VAL A 31 7.56 -2.12 16.06
CA VAL A 31 8.83 -1.45 16.37
C VAL A 31 8.76 -0.70 17.70
N GLU A 32 7.64 -0.01 17.99
CA GLU A 32 7.52 0.83 19.18
C GLU A 32 7.22 0.04 20.46
N GLU A 33 6.44 -1.05 20.37
CA GLU A 33 5.88 -1.68 21.57
C GLU A 33 6.38 -3.11 21.82
N ARG A 34 6.74 -3.83 20.76
CA ARG A 34 6.86 -5.31 20.83
C ARG A 34 8.30 -5.81 20.69
N LEU A 35 9.19 -5.00 20.14
CA LEU A 35 10.62 -5.32 20.09
C LEU A 35 11.32 -5.06 21.44
N PRO A 36 12.36 -5.85 21.79
CA PRO A 36 12.94 -6.96 21.00
C PRO A 36 12.20 -8.30 21.16
N GLY A 37 11.16 -8.40 21.99
CA GLY A 37 10.51 -9.68 22.33
C GLY A 37 9.80 -10.38 21.16
N ALA A 38 9.27 -9.61 20.21
CA ALA A 38 8.56 -10.12 19.03
C ALA A 38 9.41 -10.08 17.74
N TYR A 39 10.75 -10.20 17.84
CA TYR A 39 11.64 -10.04 16.69
C TYR A 39 11.37 -11.04 15.54
N GLU A 40 10.83 -12.23 15.83
CA GLU A 40 10.50 -13.24 14.82
C GLU A 40 9.37 -12.80 13.87
N GLU A 41 8.54 -11.84 14.29
CA GLU A 41 7.45 -11.31 13.48
C GLU A 41 7.92 -10.24 12.49
N LEU A 42 9.12 -9.70 12.69
CA LEU A 42 9.68 -8.60 11.90
C LEU A 42 9.77 -8.92 10.41
N PRO A 43 10.26 -10.09 9.95
CA PRO A 43 10.30 -10.41 8.53
C PRO A 43 8.90 -10.43 7.90
N ALA A 44 7.92 -11.03 8.59
CA ALA A 44 6.56 -11.17 8.05
C ALA A 44 5.82 -9.84 7.99
N ILE A 45 5.84 -9.06 9.07
CA ILE A 45 5.15 -7.76 9.14
C ILE A 45 5.81 -6.75 8.20
N ALA A 46 7.15 -6.71 8.13
CA ALA A 46 7.86 -5.83 7.20
C ALA A 46 7.57 -6.19 5.74
N GLN A 47 7.54 -7.48 5.40
CA GLN A 47 7.21 -7.93 4.04
C GLN A 47 5.77 -7.55 3.66
N ALA A 48 4.81 -7.74 4.57
CA ALA A 48 3.42 -7.37 4.34
C ALA A 48 3.24 -5.85 4.12
N ALA A 49 3.95 -5.02 4.91
CA ALA A 49 3.96 -3.57 4.72
C ALA A 49 4.59 -3.17 3.37
N TYR A 50 5.72 -3.78 3.01
CA TYR A 50 6.38 -3.56 1.73
C TYR A 50 5.47 -3.91 0.54
N ASP A 51 4.88 -5.09 0.53
CA ASP A 51 4.03 -5.53 -0.57
C ASP A 51 2.76 -4.68 -0.70
N ALA A 52 2.17 -4.23 0.41
CA ALA A 52 1.03 -3.32 0.39
C ALA A 52 1.41 -1.95 -0.20
N CYS A 53 2.55 -1.40 0.20
CA CYS A 53 3.10 -0.16 -0.37
C CYS A 53 3.40 -0.29 -1.86
N ARG A 54 3.99 -1.43 -2.28
CA ARG A 54 4.27 -1.71 -3.69
C ARG A 54 2.97 -1.81 -4.50
N ALA A 55 1.97 -2.53 -3.99
CA ALA A 55 0.66 -2.65 -4.65
C ALA A 55 -0.05 -1.30 -4.79
N TRP A 56 0.06 -0.42 -3.79
CA TRP A 56 -0.45 0.94 -3.91
C TRP A 56 0.31 1.74 -4.99
N ALA A 57 1.64 1.69 -5.01
CA ALA A 57 2.45 2.39 -6.00
C ALA A 57 2.13 1.92 -7.44
N GLU A 58 1.98 0.61 -7.64
CA GLU A 58 1.58 0.03 -8.93
C GLU A 58 0.19 0.52 -9.36
N ALA A 59 -0.79 0.54 -8.45
CA ALA A 59 -2.14 1.02 -8.74
C ALA A 59 -2.14 2.53 -9.05
N ASP A 60 -1.38 3.33 -8.31
CA ASP A 60 -1.27 4.78 -8.50
C ASP A 60 -0.63 5.10 -9.85
N ALA A 61 0.44 4.40 -10.22
CA ALA A 61 1.09 4.53 -11.52
C ALA A 61 0.12 4.21 -12.68
N GLN A 62 -0.64 3.11 -12.58
CA GLN A 62 -1.64 2.75 -13.58
C GLN A 62 -2.73 3.83 -13.72
N TRP A 63 -3.22 4.36 -12.61
CA TRP A 63 -4.24 5.40 -12.62
C TRP A 63 -3.72 6.75 -13.15
N ARG A 64 -2.49 7.16 -12.79
CA ARG A 64 -1.86 8.38 -13.32
C ARG A 64 -1.65 8.29 -14.82
N ALA A 65 -1.07 7.19 -15.28
CA ALA A 65 -0.91 6.89 -16.70
C ALA A 65 -2.26 6.94 -17.43
N ALA A 66 -3.31 6.42 -16.78
CA ALA A 66 -4.64 6.42 -17.35
C ALA A 66 -5.30 7.81 -17.45
N ARG A 67 -4.95 8.73 -16.54
CA ARG A 67 -5.49 10.09 -16.50
C ARG A 67 -4.67 11.10 -17.31
N GLY A 68 -3.57 10.67 -17.94
CA GLY A 68 -2.67 11.56 -18.67
C GLY A 68 -1.85 12.48 -17.75
N ALA A 69 -1.77 12.19 -16.45
CA ALA A 69 -0.87 12.89 -15.55
C ALA A 69 0.51 12.23 -15.64
N PRO A 70 1.60 12.95 -15.96
CA PRO A 70 2.94 12.38 -15.92
C PRO A 70 3.28 11.90 -14.51
N ALA A 71 4.00 10.78 -14.44
CA ALA A 71 4.34 10.03 -13.23
C ALA A 71 5.02 10.90 -12.16
#